data_AF-A0A7X7LXX9-F1
#
_entry.id   AF-A0A7X7LXX9-F1
#
_cell.length_a   1.000
_cell.length_b   1.000
_cell.length_c   1.000
_cell.angle_alpha   90.00
_cell.angle_beta   90.00
_cell.angle_gamma   90.00
#
_symmetry.space_group_name_H-M   'P 1'
#
loop_
_entity.id
_entity.type
_entity.pdbx_description
1 polymer ?
#
loop_
_entity_poly.entity_id
_entity_poly.type
_entity_poly.pdbx_seq_one_letter_code
_entity_poly.pdbx_strand_id
1 'polypeptide(L)'
;QLSQAAIAAGQAGAIQSQLGYTRGFEREADRVGLQTLEQAGFDVRGMPGFFERLQRDSRLYENNAPAYLRTHPLTTERIADMENRASSMPYRQVLDSPDFGYARAKLRAQAGAAADTLRQMQEGFERNPGDPAARYGLGRALLRAGRFDEAAAVVDPLRANVAPSPWVDTLAAEIRLARKDGAGALALLERARQRHPGHRSLEYALAEAQIQAGQPAAAVAGMRKALAQRGGDARLWLLLSRANAELGRRTAQHRAQAEVYLLRGSLPAAIEQLELARKAGDGDFYELSAVDARLRELKVRLREEREAERN
;
A
#
# COMPACT_ATOMS: atom_id res chain seq x y z
N GLN A 1 24.05 4.55 -51.93
CA GLN A 1 24.41 5.18 -50.64
C GLN A 1 23.44 6.29 -50.23
N LEU A 2 22.97 7.17 -51.13
CA LEU A 2 21.98 8.23 -50.82
C LEU A 2 20.62 7.73 -50.27
N SER A 3 20.13 6.56 -50.69
CA SER A 3 18.84 5.99 -50.23
C SER A 3 18.87 5.51 -48.76
N GLN A 4 19.97 4.89 -48.31
CA GLN A 4 20.11 4.46 -46.91
C GLN A 4 20.25 5.66 -45.96
N ALA A 5 20.92 6.74 -46.38
CA ALA A 5 21.04 7.97 -45.61
C ALA A 5 19.68 8.70 -45.46
N ALA A 6 18.85 8.72 -46.50
CA ALA A 6 17.51 9.31 -46.44
C ALA A 6 16.54 8.51 -45.55
N ILE A 7 16.62 7.17 -45.57
CA ILE A 7 15.83 6.30 -44.69
C ILE A 7 16.28 6.47 -43.23
N ALA A 8 17.59 6.50 -42.97
CA ALA A 8 18.13 6.76 -41.63
C ALA A 8 17.75 8.15 -41.10
N ALA A 9 17.77 9.18 -41.96
CA ALA A 9 17.33 10.53 -41.61
C ALA A 9 15.83 10.61 -41.31
N GLY A 10 14.98 9.90 -42.08
CA GLY A 10 13.54 9.80 -41.83
C GLY A 10 13.21 9.10 -40.51
N GLN A 11 13.91 8.00 -40.21
CA GLN A 11 13.77 7.30 -38.92
C GLN A 11 14.27 8.15 -37.74
N ALA A 12 15.39 8.88 -37.91
CA ALA A 12 15.89 9.81 -36.90
C ALA A 12 14.92 10.97 -36.63
N GLY A 13 14.28 11.51 -37.68
CA GLY A 13 13.27 12.57 -37.55
C GLY A 13 12.01 12.12 -36.80
N ALA A 14 11.55 10.89 -37.01
CA ALA A 14 10.39 10.32 -36.32
C ALA A 14 10.68 10.03 -34.83
N ILE A 15 11.88 9.54 -34.50
CA ILE A 15 12.32 9.35 -33.11
C ILE A 15 12.44 10.71 -32.40
N GLN A 16 13.02 11.71 -33.08
CA GLN A 16 13.19 13.05 -32.52
C GLN A 16 11.86 13.75 -32.21
N SER A 17 10.83 13.58 -33.06
CA SER A 17 9.50 14.16 -32.82
C SER A 17 8.77 13.46 -31.67
N GLN A 18 8.90 12.13 -31.54
CA GLN A 18 8.34 11.36 -30.43
C GLN A 18 8.96 11.78 -29.09
N LEU A 19 10.29 11.98 -29.03
CA LEU A 19 10.99 12.49 -27.85
C LEU A 19 10.59 13.93 -27.51
N GLY A 20 10.33 14.77 -28.51
CA GLY A 20 9.83 16.14 -28.33
C GLY A 20 8.43 16.18 -27.73
N TYR A 21 7.54 15.29 -28.16
CA TYR A 21 6.17 15.16 -27.63
C TYR A 21 6.20 14.75 -26.15
N THR A 22 7.04 13.77 -25.78
CA THR A 22 7.25 13.38 -24.37
C THR A 22 7.73 14.55 -23.52
N ARG A 23 8.72 15.35 -23.99
CA ARG A 23 9.17 16.54 -23.25
C ARG A 23 8.09 17.63 -23.11
N GLY A 24 7.21 17.75 -24.10
CA GLY A 24 6.04 18.63 -24.01
C GLY A 24 5.09 18.22 -22.88
N PHE A 25 4.76 16.93 -22.82
CA PHE A 25 3.93 16.37 -21.76
C PHE A 25 4.53 16.50 -20.37
N GLU A 26 5.84 16.28 -20.23
CA GLU A 26 6.51 16.47 -18.94
C GLU A 26 6.36 17.90 -18.41
N ARG A 27 6.57 18.90 -19.28
CA ARG A 27 6.42 20.32 -18.89
C ARG A 27 4.97 20.68 -18.53
N GLU A 28 4.02 20.14 -19.28
CA GLU A 28 2.61 20.34 -18.98
C GLU A 28 2.22 19.67 -17.65
N ALA A 29 2.64 18.43 -17.44
CA ALA A 29 2.42 17.70 -16.20
C ALA A 29 3.06 18.43 -15.00
N ASP A 30 4.28 18.96 -15.16
CA ASP A 30 4.95 19.71 -14.11
C ASP A 30 4.17 20.98 -13.73
N ARG A 31 3.72 21.75 -14.74
CA ARG A 31 2.93 22.96 -14.54
C ARG A 31 1.61 22.67 -13.83
N VAL A 32 0.87 21.65 -14.29
CA VAL A 32 -0.41 21.25 -13.69
C VAL A 32 -0.18 20.69 -12.27
N GLY A 33 0.90 19.93 -12.08
CA GLY A 33 1.32 19.40 -10.78
C GLY A 33 1.60 20.50 -9.77
N LEU A 34 2.34 21.55 -10.16
CA LEU A 34 2.64 22.69 -9.29
C LEU A 34 1.36 23.44 -8.86
N GLN A 35 0.44 23.68 -9.80
CA GLN A 35 -0.87 24.27 -9.49
C GLN A 35 -1.70 23.39 -8.55
N THR A 36 -1.66 22.08 -8.76
CA THR A 36 -2.36 21.11 -7.90
C THR A 36 -1.79 21.13 -6.48
N LEU A 37 -0.46 21.21 -6.33
CA LEU A 37 0.19 21.33 -5.02
C LEU A 37 -0.23 22.61 -4.28
N GLU A 38 -0.24 23.74 -4.99
CA GLU A 38 -0.70 25.02 -4.46
C GLU A 38 -2.17 24.94 -3.98
N GLN A 39 -3.06 24.46 -4.84
CA GLN A 39 -4.50 24.35 -4.55
C GLN A 39 -4.78 23.39 -3.38
N ALA A 40 -3.98 22.33 -3.25
CA ALA A 40 -4.08 21.40 -2.14
C ALA A 40 -3.44 21.92 -0.84
N GLY A 41 -2.80 23.10 -0.87
CA GLY A 41 -2.20 23.75 0.29
C GLY A 41 -0.84 23.19 0.70
N PHE A 42 -0.15 22.47 -0.19
CA PHE A 42 1.23 22.02 0.02
C PHE A 42 2.24 23.13 -0.27
N ASP A 43 3.46 22.98 0.25
CA ASP A 43 4.56 23.86 -0.13
C ASP A 43 5.04 23.50 -1.54
N VAL A 44 4.76 24.40 -2.50
CA VAL A 44 5.13 24.30 -3.91
C VAL A 44 6.65 24.17 -4.12
N ARG A 45 7.46 24.66 -3.16
CA ARG A 45 8.93 24.54 -3.20
C ARG A 45 9.41 23.11 -2.97
N GLY A 46 8.55 22.24 -2.43
CA GLY A 46 8.84 20.82 -2.28
C GLY A 46 9.04 20.09 -3.61
N MET A 47 8.44 20.59 -4.70
CA MET A 47 8.54 20.00 -6.03
C MET A 47 9.94 20.16 -6.66
N PRO A 48 10.49 21.37 -6.85
CA PRO A 48 11.86 21.51 -7.36
C PRO A 48 12.88 20.82 -6.44
N GLY A 49 12.74 20.95 -5.10
CA GLY A 49 13.63 20.24 -4.17
C GLY A 49 13.51 18.70 -4.22
N PHE A 50 12.36 18.16 -4.62
CA PHE A 50 12.22 16.73 -4.92
C PHE A 50 12.94 16.35 -6.21
N PHE A 51 12.80 17.16 -7.27
CA PHE A 51 13.50 16.96 -8.53
C PHE A 51 15.01 17.02 -8.37
N GLU A 52 15.56 17.99 -7.65
CA GLU A 52 16.99 18.07 -7.37
C GLU A 52 17.52 16.80 -6.66
N ARG A 53 16.79 16.31 -5.65
CA ARG A 53 17.14 15.05 -4.97
C ARG A 53 17.13 13.87 -5.93
N LEU A 54 16.12 13.77 -6.78
CA LEU A 54 15.99 12.71 -7.77
C LEU A 54 17.12 12.77 -8.83
N GLN A 55 17.52 13.98 -9.26
CA GLN A 55 18.66 14.18 -10.15
C GLN A 55 19.98 13.82 -9.48
N ARG A 56 20.15 14.15 -8.19
CA ARG A 56 21.36 13.80 -7.43
C ARG A 56 21.50 12.29 -7.27
N ASP A 57 20.41 11.62 -6.91
CA ASP A 57 20.39 10.16 -6.73
C ASP A 57 20.62 9.41 -8.05
N SER A 58 20.08 9.92 -9.17
CA SER A 58 20.30 9.28 -10.48
C SER A 58 21.73 9.39 -10.99
N ARG A 59 22.43 10.50 -10.69
CA ARG A 59 23.85 10.68 -11.03
C ARG A 59 24.79 9.77 -10.24
N LEU A 60 24.47 9.50 -8.98
CA LEU A 60 25.28 8.62 -8.12
C LEU A 60 25.17 7.14 -8.50
N TYR A 61 24.11 6.78 -9.24
CA TYR A 61 23.84 5.41 -9.66
C TYR A 61 23.51 5.36 -11.16
N GLU A 62 24.51 5.60 -12.03
CA GLU A 62 24.35 5.60 -13.51
C GLU A 62 23.69 4.31 -14.05
N ASN A 63 23.89 3.17 -13.37
CA ASN A 63 23.29 1.87 -13.73
C ASN A 63 21.99 1.52 -13.00
N ASN A 64 21.49 2.37 -12.10
CA ASN A 64 20.29 2.08 -11.29
C ASN A 64 19.36 3.31 -11.18
N ALA A 65 19.30 4.15 -12.22
CA ALA A 65 18.34 5.23 -12.29
C ALA A 65 16.92 4.69 -12.01
N PRO A 66 16.13 5.34 -11.11
CA PRO A 66 14.78 4.90 -10.80
C PRO A 66 13.97 4.64 -12.07
N ALA A 67 13.18 3.57 -12.09
CA ALA A 67 12.40 3.20 -13.28
C ALA A 67 11.54 4.35 -13.82
N TYR A 68 11.06 5.21 -12.92
CA TYR A 68 10.34 6.45 -13.23
C TYR A 68 11.13 7.40 -14.14
N LEU A 69 12.43 7.59 -13.92
CA LEU A 69 13.26 8.51 -14.73
C LEU A 69 13.52 8.01 -16.15
N ARG A 70 13.30 6.72 -16.42
CA ARG A 70 13.41 6.15 -17.76
C ARG A 70 12.26 6.57 -18.66
N THR A 71 11.06 6.75 -18.10
CA THR A 71 9.87 7.22 -18.83
C THR A 71 9.65 8.72 -18.67
N HIS A 72 10.08 9.29 -17.54
CA HIS A 72 9.96 10.71 -17.19
C HIS A 72 11.37 11.31 -16.98
N PRO A 73 12.13 11.59 -18.05
CA PRO A 73 13.48 12.10 -17.92
C PRO A 73 13.48 13.49 -17.27
N LEU A 74 14.24 13.62 -16.18
CA LEU A 74 14.39 14.87 -15.46
C LEU A 74 15.61 15.65 -15.97
N THR A 75 15.37 16.84 -16.51
CA THR A 75 16.42 17.72 -17.07
C THR A 75 16.65 18.94 -16.18
N THR A 76 17.84 19.54 -16.28
CA THR A 76 18.15 20.80 -15.57
C THR A 76 17.19 21.93 -15.97
N GLU A 77 16.73 21.95 -17.22
CA GLU A 77 15.73 22.92 -17.71
C GLU A 77 14.40 22.82 -16.95
N ARG A 78 13.90 21.60 -16.70
CA ARG A 78 12.65 21.38 -15.95
C ARG A 78 12.78 21.85 -14.50
N ILE A 79 13.92 21.57 -13.87
CA ILE A 79 14.21 22.01 -12.50
C ILE A 79 14.19 23.54 -12.44
N ALA A 80 14.92 24.21 -13.34
CA ALA A 80 14.98 25.66 -13.39
C ALA A 80 13.60 26.31 -13.68
N ASP A 81 12.79 25.73 -14.57
CA ASP A 81 11.41 26.22 -14.82
C ASP A 81 10.55 26.11 -13.55
N MET A 82 10.62 24.99 -12.82
CA MET A 82 9.88 24.81 -11.57
C MET A 82 10.37 25.72 -10.44
N GLU A 83 11.69 25.92 -10.30
CA GLU A 83 12.25 26.88 -9.34
C GLU A 83 11.76 28.30 -9.64
N ASN A 84 11.83 28.75 -10.90
CA ASN A 84 11.38 30.07 -11.29
C ASN A 84 9.89 30.28 -10.97
N ARG A 85 9.04 29.28 -11.27
CA ARG A 85 7.61 29.33 -10.93
C ARG A 85 7.36 29.31 -9.43
N ALA A 86 7.98 28.41 -8.70
CA ALA A 86 7.81 28.32 -7.25
C ALA A 86 8.32 29.58 -6.53
N SER A 87 9.32 30.27 -7.09
CA SER A 87 9.85 31.51 -6.52
C SER A 87 8.90 32.70 -6.64
N SER A 88 8.09 32.77 -7.70
CA SER A 88 7.09 33.82 -7.90
C SER A 88 5.78 33.57 -7.14
N MET A 89 5.60 32.35 -6.60
CA MET A 89 4.45 31.99 -5.78
C MET A 89 4.63 32.43 -4.30
N PRO A 90 3.55 32.79 -3.60
CA PRO A 90 3.61 33.18 -2.19
C PRO A 90 4.34 32.14 -1.31
N TYR A 91 5.11 32.63 -0.35
CA TYR A 91 5.72 31.75 0.65
C TYR A 91 4.70 31.39 1.74
N ARG A 92 4.60 30.09 2.04
CA ARG A 92 3.82 29.56 3.16
C ARG A 92 4.61 28.44 3.82
N GLN A 93 4.82 28.55 5.13
CA GLN A 93 5.33 27.43 5.90
C GLN A 93 4.21 26.39 6.08
N VAL A 94 4.39 25.21 5.48
CA VAL A 94 3.47 24.08 5.61
C VAL A 94 4.19 22.98 6.38
N LEU A 95 3.68 22.65 7.56
CA LEU A 95 4.21 21.56 8.37
C LEU A 95 3.70 20.22 7.84
N ASP A 96 4.58 19.21 7.82
CA ASP A 96 4.20 17.83 7.53
C ASP A 96 3.15 17.35 8.56
N SER A 97 2.15 16.61 8.08
CA SER A 97 1.19 15.98 8.98
C SER A 97 1.86 14.85 9.79
N PRO A 98 1.43 14.59 11.03
CA PRO A 98 1.89 13.42 11.79
C PRO A 98 1.69 12.11 11.02
N ASP A 99 0.59 11.99 10.28
CA ASP A 99 0.25 10.86 9.43
C ASP A 99 1.30 10.61 8.33
N PHE A 100 1.82 11.67 7.71
CA PHE A 100 2.93 11.55 6.77
C PHE A 100 4.20 11.01 7.46
N GLY A 101 4.49 11.51 8.66
CA GLY A 101 5.59 11.00 9.50
C GLY A 101 5.45 9.50 9.79
N TYR A 102 4.27 9.06 10.22
CA TYR A 102 3.98 7.65 10.49
C TYR A 102 4.01 6.78 9.24
N ALA A 103 3.48 7.27 8.12
CA ALA A 103 3.52 6.57 6.85
C ALA A 103 4.97 6.35 6.38
N ARG A 104 5.80 7.40 6.42
CA ARG A 104 7.23 7.33 6.07
C ARG A 104 7.98 6.38 6.99
N ALA A 105 7.76 6.47 8.30
CA ALA A 105 8.39 5.60 9.29
C ALA A 105 7.98 4.12 9.09
N LYS A 106 6.70 3.85 8.81
CA LYS A 106 6.19 2.52 8.50
C LYS A 106 6.88 1.90 7.29
N LEU A 107 6.98 2.66 6.18
CA LEU A 107 7.60 2.18 4.95
C LEU A 107 9.09 1.87 5.16
N ARG A 108 9.82 2.77 5.84
CA ARG A 108 11.24 2.53 6.14
C ARG A 108 11.42 1.32 7.06
N ALA A 109 10.56 1.14 8.07
CA ALA A 109 10.63 -0.02 8.98
C ALA A 109 10.35 -1.37 8.26
N GLN A 110 9.67 -1.34 7.11
CA GLN A 110 9.38 -2.52 6.28
C GLN A 110 10.43 -2.79 5.20
N ALA A 111 11.26 -1.80 4.86
CA ALA A 111 12.34 -1.96 3.90
C ALA A 111 13.50 -2.80 4.48
N GLY A 112 14.29 -3.42 3.60
CA GLY A 112 15.54 -4.10 3.97
C GLY A 112 15.38 -5.31 4.89
N ALA A 113 16.51 -5.81 5.40
CA ALA A 113 16.56 -6.88 6.38
C ALA A 113 16.12 -6.38 7.77
N ALA A 114 15.39 -7.21 8.53
CA ALA A 114 14.79 -6.77 9.80
C ALA A 114 15.83 -6.30 10.84
N ALA A 115 16.98 -6.97 10.92
CA ALA A 115 18.04 -6.63 11.88
C ALA A 115 18.69 -5.27 11.58
N ASP A 116 19.01 -5.00 10.31
CA ASP A 116 19.63 -3.73 9.91
C ASP A 116 18.66 -2.57 10.06
N THR A 117 17.41 -2.78 9.65
CA THR A 117 16.36 -1.76 9.81
C THR A 117 16.09 -1.46 11.28
N LEU A 118 16.12 -2.45 12.17
CA LEU A 118 16.00 -2.20 13.60
C LEU A 118 17.12 -1.30 14.14
N ARG A 119 18.37 -1.60 13.78
CA ARG A 119 19.53 -0.79 14.15
C ARG A 119 19.38 0.66 13.68
N GLN A 120 19.04 0.85 12.39
CA GLN A 120 18.84 2.18 11.81
C GLN A 120 17.70 2.96 12.48
N MET A 121 16.58 2.30 12.79
CA MET A 121 15.45 2.94 13.49
C MET A 121 15.82 3.32 14.92
N GLN A 122 16.63 2.49 15.59
CA GLN A 122 17.11 2.76 16.93
C GLN A 122 18.03 3.99 16.95
N GLU A 123 19.03 4.05 16.06
CA GLU A 123 19.90 5.24 15.90
C GLU A 123 19.10 6.49 15.52
N GLY A 124 18.05 6.35 14.71
CA GLY A 124 17.14 7.44 14.36
C GLY A 124 16.37 7.96 15.58
N PHE A 125 15.86 7.06 16.41
CA PHE A 125 15.16 7.39 17.64
C PHE A 125 16.10 8.02 18.68
N GLU A 126 17.31 7.49 18.86
CA GLU A 126 18.30 8.03 19.81
C GLU A 126 18.74 9.46 19.45
N ARG A 127 18.81 9.79 18.16
CA ARG A 127 19.11 11.16 17.70
C ARG A 127 17.98 12.15 17.98
N ASN A 128 16.73 11.70 17.98
CA ASN A 128 15.59 12.56 18.30
C ASN A 128 14.49 11.77 19.05
N PRO A 129 14.65 11.53 20.37
CA PRO A 129 13.70 10.73 21.15
C PRO A 129 12.33 11.40 21.32
N GLY A 130 12.26 12.71 21.04
CA GLY A 130 11.03 13.50 21.09
C GLY A 130 10.15 13.37 19.84
N ASP A 131 10.69 12.88 18.72
CA ASP A 131 9.93 12.73 17.46
C ASP A 131 8.97 11.53 17.53
N PRO A 132 7.63 11.76 17.47
CA PRO A 132 6.66 10.68 17.47
C PRO A 132 6.85 9.70 16.31
N ALA A 133 7.27 10.17 15.13
CA ALA A 133 7.47 9.34 13.96
C ALA A 133 8.69 8.42 14.11
N ALA A 134 9.78 8.91 14.71
CA ALA A 134 10.96 8.11 15.02
C ALA A 134 10.62 7.00 16.03
N ARG A 135 9.91 7.34 17.12
CA ARG A 135 9.44 6.37 18.12
C ARG A 135 8.49 5.33 17.51
N TYR A 136 7.54 5.77 16.67
CA TYR A 136 6.65 4.88 15.94
C TYR A 136 7.42 3.93 15.01
N GLY A 137 8.39 4.46 14.25
CA GLY A 137 9.27 3.66 13.38
C GLY A 137 10.06 2.59 14.13
N LEU A 138 10.61 2.93 15.30
CA LEU A 138 11.27 1.96 16.17
C LEU A 138 10.31 0.86 16.64
N GLY A 139 9.10 1.22 17.09
CA GLY A 139 8.07 0.25 17.47
C GLY A 139 7.71 -0.71 16.33
N ARG A 140 7.60 -0.20 15.10
CA ARG A 140 7.38 -1.02 13.88
C ARG A 140 8.53 -2.00 13.62
N ALA A 141 9.77 -1.56 13.77
CA ALA A 141 10.95 -2.39 13.55
C ALA A 141 11.10 -3.46 14.64
N LEU A 142 10.84 -3.12 15.90
CA LEU A 142 10.84 -4.06 17.02
C LEU A 142 9.77 -5.15 16.84
N LEU A 143 8.56 -4.77 16.44
CA LEU A 143 7.49 -5.72 16.10
C LEU A 143 7.93 -6.68 14.99
N ARG A 144 8.52 -6.15 13.91
CA ARG A 144 9.02 -6.96 12.79
C ARG A 144 10.16 -7.90 13.19
N ALA A 145 10.98 -7.49 14.15
CA ALA A 145 12.08 -8.29 14.70
C ALA A 145 11.62 -9.31 15.77
N GLY A 146 10.33 -9.40 16.09
CA GLY A 146 9.82 -10.32 17.11
C GLY A 146 9.99 -9.84 18.56
N ARG A 147 10.49 -8.62 18.78
CA ARG A 147 10.79 -8.04 20.10
C ARG A 147 9.54 -7.34 20.66
N PHE A 148 8.50 -8.11 20.96
CA PHE A 148 7.16 -7.56 21.19
C PHE A 148 7.00 -6.75 22.49
N ASP A 149 7.62 -7.18 23.58
CA ASP A 149 7.53 -6.43 24.86
C ASP A 149 8.24 -5.08 24.75
N GLU A 150 9.38 -5.03 24.06
CA GLU A 150 10.09 -3.79 23.78
C GLU A 150 9.32 -2.89 22.81
N ALA A 151 8.69 -3.48 21.79
CA ALA A 151 7.80 -2.74 20.90
C ALA A 151 6.66 -2.08 21.69
N ALA A 152 6.06 -2.80 22.64
CA ALA A 152 5.01 -2.26 23.50
C ALA A 152 5.54 -1.10 24.38
N ALA A 153 6.69 -1.28 25.03
CA ALA A 153 7.32 -0.25 25.87
C ALA A 153 7.65 1.03 25.09
N VAL A 154 8.03 0.91 23.82
CA VAL A 154 8.31 2.06 22.94
C VAL A 154 7.02 2.73 22.45
N VAL A 155 5.94 1.98 22.19
CA VAL A 155 4.71 2.51 21.57
C VAL A 155 3.71 3.03 22.60
N ASP A 156 3.64 2.46 23.80
CA ASP A 156 2.67 2.87 24.82
C ASP A 156 2.79 4.36 25.23
N PRO A 157 4.00 4.96 25.37
CA PRO A 157 4.15 6.39 25.60
C PRO A 157 3.56 7.26 24.48
N LEU A 158 3.54 6.81 23.23
CA LEU A 158 2.89 7.54 22.14
C LEU A 158 1.38 7.61 22.34
N ARG A 159 0.78 6.53 22.85
CA ARG A 159 -0.67 6.47 23.10
C ARG A 159 -1.11 7.34 24.26
N ALA A 160 -0.24 7.55 25.24
CA ALA A 160 -0.52 8.38 26.40
C ALA A 160 -0.30 9.88 26.12
N ASN A 161 0.73 10.23 25.35
CA ASN A 161 1.24 11.60 25.27
C ASN A 161 0.96 12.32 23.95
N VAL A 162 0.47 11.62 22.92
CA VAL A 162 0.16 12.21 21.61
C VAL A 162 -1.33 12.16 21.36
N ALA A 163 -1.83 13.11 20.54
CA ALA A 163 -3.22 13.12 20.12
C ALA A 163 -3.65 11.74 19.57
N PRO A 164 -4.88 11.29 19.86
CA PRO A 164 -5.41 10.02 19.38
C PRO A 164 -5.19 9.81 17.88
N SER A 165 -4.50 8.74 17.51
CA SER A 165 -4.12 8.47 16.12
C SER A 165 -4.42 7.01 15.74
N PRO A 166 -5.11 6.77 14.62
CA PRO A 166 -5.39 5.41 14.16
C PRO A 166 -4.10 4.65 13.79
N TRP A 167 -3.02 5.34 13.43
CA TRP A 167 -1.72 4.74 13.15
C TRP A 167 -1.12 4.10 14.40
N VAL A 168 -1.08 4.86 15.50
CA VAL A 168 -0.52 4.41 16.78
C VAL A 168 -1.39 3.32 17.40
N ASP A 169 -2.72 3.49 17.38
CA ASP A 169 -3.65 2.47 17.88
C ASP A 169 -3.58 1.16 17.08
N THR A 170 -3.48 1.25 15.75
CA THR A 170 -3.29 0.05 14.91
C THR A 170 -1.99 -0.67 15.27
N LEU A 171 -0.87 0.05 15.42
CA LEU A 171 0.41 -0.56 15.78
C LEU A 171 0.36 -1.22 17.17
N ALA A 172 -0.22 -0.56 18.16
CA ALA A 172 -0.35 -1.14 19.50
C ALA A 172 -1.23 -2.40 19.50
N ALA A 173 -2.30 -2.41 18.69
CA ALA A 173 -3.09 -3.61 18.50
C ALA A 173 -2.30 -4.73 17.78
N GLU A 174 -1.56 -4.41 16.71
CA GLU A 174 -0.68 -5.36 16.02
C GLU A 174 0.34 -5.99 17.00
N ILE A 175 0.91 -5.20 17.91
CA ILE A 175 1.82 -5.69 18.97
C ILE A 175 1.10 -6.63 19.94
N ARG A 176 -0.11 -6.27 20.42
CA ARG A 176 -0.90 -7.15 21.31
C ARG A 176 -1.27 -8.47 20.64
N LEU A 177 -1.67 -8.43 19.36
CA LEU A 177 -1.97 -9.63 18.58
C LEU A 177 -0.75 -10.54 18.46
N ALA A 178 0.43 -9.97 18.19
CA ALA A 178 1.68 -10.71 18.14
C ALA A 178 2.03 -11.37 19.49
N ARG A 179 1.71 -10.73 20.62
CA ARG A 179 1.83 -11.26 21.99
C ARG A 179 0.74 -12.25 22.39
N LYS A 180 -0.10 -12.67 21.45
CA LYS A 180 -1.27 -13.53 21.69
C LYS A 180 -2.38 -12.92 22.55
N ASP A 181 -2.33 -11.62 22.85
CA ASP A 181 -3.37 -10.86 23.57
C ASP A 181 -4.48 -10.37 22.61
N GLY A 182 -5.30 -11.31 22.11
CA GLY A 182 -6.41 -11.00 21.22
C GLY A 182 -7.51 -10.15 21.88
N ALA A 183 -7.84 -10.45 23.13
CA ALA A 183 -8.87 -9.74 23.88
C ALA A 183 -8.48 -8.27 24.16
N GLY A 184 -7.24 -8.02 24.56
CA GLY A 184 -6.74 -6.66 24.77
C GLY A 184 -6.61 -5.86 23.49
N ALA A 185 -6.20 -6.50 22.38
CA ALA A 185 -6.20 -5.88 21.05
C ALA A 185 -7.62 -5.47 20.63
N LEU A 186 -8.61 -6.36 20.80
CA LEU A 186 -10.00 -6.09 20.48
C LEU A 186 -10.56 -4.90 21.27
N ALA A 187 -10.36 -4.88 22.60
CA ALA A 187 -10.82 -3.78 23.45
C ALA A 187 -10.14 -2.43 23.12
N LEU A 188 -8.89 -2.46 22.67
CA LEU A 188 -8.19 -1.26 22.18
C LEU A 188 -8.81 -0.77 20.88
N LEU A 189 -8.99 -1.66 19.90
CA LEU A 189 -9.47 -1.32 18.57
C LEU A 189 -10.92 -0.87 18.54
N GLU A 190 -11.78 -1.41 19.41
CA GLU A 190 -13.16 -0.95 19.54
C GLU A 190 -13.25 0.51 19.99
N ARG A 191 -12.42 0.91 20.96
CA ARG A 191 -12.31 2.32 21.38
C ARG A 191 -11.71 3.20 20.28
N ALA A 192 -10.71 2.70 19.57
CA ALA A 192 -10.10 3.43 18.45
C ALA A 192 -11.11 3.65 17.29
N ARG A 193 -11.95 2.64 17.00
CA ARG A 193 -13.00 2.71 15.98
C ARG A 193 -14.06 3.77 16.28
N GLN A 194 -14.40 3.98 17.55
CA GLN A 194 -15.33 5.05 17.95
C GLN A 194 -14.75 6.44 17.67
N ARG A 195 -13.44 6.63 17.86
CA ARG A 195 -12.74 7.88 17.58
C ARG A 195 -12.47 8.11 16.09
N HIS A 196 -12.25 7.03 15.33
CA HIS A 196 -11.86 7.07 13.93
C HIS A 196 -12.74 6.12 13.09
N PRO A 197 -14.04 6.42 12.95
CA PRO A 197 -14.97 5.56 12.20
C PRO A 197 -14.54 5.43 10.74
N GLY A 198 -14.57 4.21 10.20
CA GLY A 198 -14.24 3.92 8.80
C GLY A 198 -12.74 3.94 8.43
N HIS A 199 -11.83 4.08 9.40
CA HIS A 199 -10.40 4.03 9.11
C HIS A 199 -9.97 2.61 8.76
N ARG A 200 -9.50 2.39 7.51
CA ARG A 200 -9.27 1.06 6.94
C ARG A 200 -8.28 0.20 7.74
N SER A 201 -7.23 0.80 8.29
CA SER A 201 -6.23 0.05 9.07
C SER A 201 -6.82 -0.56 10.34
N LEU A 202 -7.76 0.15 10.98
CA LEU A 202 -8.45 -0.32 12.17
C LEU A 202 -9.42 -1.44 11.81
N GLU A 203 -10.09 -1.38 10.66
CA GLU A 203 -10.98 -2.45 10.20
C GLU A 203 -10.23 -3.78 9.99
N TYR A 204 -9.05 -3.73 9.36
CA TYR A 204 -8.22 -4.94 9.21
C TYR A 204 -7.75 -5.48 10.55
N ALA A 205 -7.22 -4.61 11.42
CA ALA A 205 -6.73 -5.02 12.73
C ALA A 205 -7.86 -5.55 13.62
N LEU A 206 -9.07 -4.99 13.51
CA LEU A 206 -10.24 -5.42 14.27
C LEU A 206 -10.68 -6.82 13.86
N ALA A 207 -10.72 -7.13 12.57
CA ALA A 207 -11.02 -8.48 12.10
C ALA A 207 -9.98 -9.50 12.59
N GLU A 208 -8.68 -9.16 12.51
CA GLU A 208 -7.60 -9.99 13.05
C GLU A 208 -7.78 -10.23 14.55
N ALA A 209 -8.10 -9.19 15.32
CA ALA A 209 -8.34 -9.27 16.75
C ALA A 209 -9.59 -10.08 17.12
N GLN A 210 -10.69 -9.91 16.37
CA GLN A 210 -11.90 -10.70 16.54
C GLN A 210 -11.64 -12.18 16.29
N ILE A 211 -10.90 -12.53 15.23
CA ILE A 211 -10.50 -13.91 14.95
C ILE A 211 -9.71 -14.49 16.14
N GLN A 212 -8.66 -13.79 16.57
CA GLN A 212 -7.78 -14.26 17.64
C GLN A 212 -8.44 -14.29 19.03
N ALA A 213 -9.44 -13.44 19.26
CA ALA A 213 -10.24 -13.40 20.48
C ALA A 213 -11.40 -14.43 20.49
N GLY A 214 -11.46 -15.35 19.52
CA GLY A 214 -12.51 -16.37 19.44
C GLY A 214 -13.87 -15.82 18.99
N GLN A 215 -13.90 -14.67 18.30
CA GLN A 215 -15.09 -14.05 17.72
C GLN A 215 -15.07 -14.02 16.18
N PRO A 216 -14.73 -15.12 15.47
CA PRO A 216 -14.61 -15.11 14.01
C PRO A 216 -15.93 -14.82 13.28
N ALA A 217 -17.09 -15.10 13.90
CA ALA A 217 -18.40 -14.73 13.34
C ALA A 217 -18.58 -13.20 13.20
N ALA A 218 -18.10 -12.44 14.19
CA ALA A 218 -18.11 -10.97 14.14
C ALA A 218 -17.17 -10.45 13.04
N ALA A 219 -16.00 -11.09 12.88
CA ALA A 219 -15.07 -10.79 11.80
C ALA A 219 -15.70 -11.02 10.42
N VAL A 220 -16.37 -12.16 10.20
CA VAL A 220 -17.09 -12.46 8.95
C VAL A 220 -18.11 -11.36 8.62
N ALA A 221 -18.95 -10.97 9.58
CA ALA A 221 -19.96 -9.93 9.38
C ALA A 221 -19.32 -8.58 9.01
N GLY A 222 -18.28 -8.17 9.75
CA GLY A 222 -17.54 -6.94 9.48
C GLY A 222 -16.87 -6.92 8.11
N MET A 223 -16.21 -8.02 7.72
CA MET A 223 -15.52 -8.13 6.43
C MET A 223 -16.51 -8.16 5.26
N ARG A 224 -17.65 -8.85 5.38
CA ARG A 224 -18.72 -8.82 4.37
C ARG A 224 -19.25 -7.41 4.14
N LYS A 225 -19.47 -6.65 5.22
CA LYS A 225 -19.89 -5.24 5.12
C LYS A 225 -18.83 -4.37 4.43
N ALA A 226 -17.55 -4.54 4.77
CA ALA A 226 -16.45 -3.79 4.16
C ALA A 226 -16.27 -4.15 2.67
N LEU A 227 -16.42 -5.43 2.31
CA LEU A 227 -16.31 -5.92 0.94
C LEU A 227 -17.45 -5.42 0.02
N ALA A 228 -18.63 -5.13 0.57
CA ALA A 228 -19.71 -4.53 -0.20
C ALA A 228 -19.33 -3.16 -0.80
N GLN A 229 -18.41 -2.43 -0.16
CA GLN A 229 -17.89 -1.15 -0.67
C GLN A 229 -16.53 -1.32 -1.37
N ARG A 230 -15.75 -2.33 -0.99
CA ARG A 230 -14.36 -2.53 -1.42
C ARG A 230 -14.13 -3.95 -1.91
N GLY A 231 -14.88 -4.38 -2.92
CA GLY A 231 -14.83 -5.74 -3.46
C GLY A 231 -13.46 -6.15 -4.00
N GLY A 232 -12.62 -5.18 -4.42
CA GLY A 232 -11.25 -5.41 -4.90
C GLY A 232 -10.18 -5.49 -3.81
N ASP A 233 -10.54 -5.51 -2.53
CA ASP A 233 -9.58 -5.53 -1.43
C ASP A 233 -9.18 -6.96 -1.05
N ALA A 234 -8.04 -7.41 -1.59
CA ALA A 234 -7.52 -8.76 -1.35
C ALA A 234 -7.23 -9.06 0.14
N ARG A 235 -6.96 -8.02 0.95
CA ARG A 235 -6.70 -8.20 2.38
C ARG A 235 -7.99 -8.55 3.14
N LEU A 236 -9.12 -7.93 2.77
CA LEU A 236 -10.42 -8.28 3.34
C LEU A 236 -10.83 -9.71 2.98
N TRP A 237 -10.62 -10.12 1.73
CA TRP A 237 -10.88 -11.51 1.30
C TRP A 237 -10.02 -12.52 2.05
N LEU A 238 -8.74 -12.20 2.30
CA LEU A 238 -7.85 -13.05 3.09
C LEU A 238 -8.32 -13.18 4.55
N LEU A 239 -8.72 -12.07 5.18
CA LEU A 239 -9.27 -12.07 6.54
C LEU A 239 -10.61 -12.82 6.62
N LEU A 240 -11.46 -12.67 5.60
CA LEU A 240 -12.72 -13.41 5.49
C LEU A 240 -12.48 -14.91 5.33
N SER A 241 -11.51 -15.31 4.50
CA SER A 241 -11.09 -16.71 4.34
C SER A 241 -10.66 -17.30 5.67
N ARG A 242 -9.75 -16.62 6.39
CA ARG A 242 -9.27 -17.03 7.71
C ARG A 242 -10.40 -17.12 8.74
N ALA A 243 -11.28 -16.14 8.82
CA ALA A 243 -12.40 -16.16 9.76
C ALA A 243 -13.37 -17.33 9.48
N ASN A 244 -13.62 -17.67 8.21
CA ASN A 244 -14.44 -18.84 7.88
C ASN A 244 -13.73 -20.16 8.19
N ALA A 245 -12.40 -20.23 8.04
CA ALA A 245 -11.63 -21.39 8.44
C ALA A 245 -11.76 -21.67 9.95
N GLU A 246 -11.67 -20.63 10.79
CA GLU A 246 -11.85 -20.73 12.25
C GLU A 246 -13.28 -21.13 12.66
N LEU A 247 -14.27 -20.84 11.80
CA LEU A 247 -15.65 -21.31 11.96
C LEU A 247 -15.89 -22.72 11.41
N GLY A 248 -14.89 -23.35 10.79
CA GLY A 248 -15.03 -24.63 10.11
C GLY A 248 -15.83 -24.58 8.80
N ARG A 249 -16.11 -23.38 8.26
CA ARG A 249 -16.90 -23.16 7.04
C ARG A 249 -16.02 -23.24 5.80
N ARG A 250 -15.71 -24.46 5.37
CA ARG A 250 -14.78 -24.78 4.28
C ARG A 250 -15.25 -24.24 2.93
N THR A 251 -16.53 -24.37 2.59
CA THR A 251 -17.08 -23.81 1.34
C THR A 251 -16.84 -22.30 1.26
N ALA A 252 -17.23 -21.57 2.32
CA ALA A 252 -17.06 -20.12 2.39
C ALA A 252 -15.59 -19.69 2.45
N GLN A 253 -14.74 -20.43 3.17
CA GLN A 253 -13.29 -20.22 3.22
C GLN A 253 -12.67 -20.29 1.82
N HIS A 254 -12.86 -21.41 1.11
CA HIS A 254 -12.28 -21.62 -0.20
C HIS A 254 -12.83 -20.63 -1.24
N ARG A 255 -14.12 -20.27 -1.16
CA ARG A 255 -14.68 -19.20 -1.99
C ARG A 255 -13.97 -17.86 -1.75
N ALA A 256 -13.75 -17.47 -0.50
CA ALA A 256 -13.02 -16.24 -0.20
C ALA A 256 -11.56 -16.31 -0.66
N GLN A 257 -10.92 -17.48 -0.53
CA GLN A 257 -9.56 -17.72 -1.01
C GLN A 257 -9.44 -17.60 -2.54
N ALA A 258 -10.47 -18.01 -3.29
CA ALA A 258 -10.50 -17.84 -4.74
C ALA A 258 -10.40 -16.37 -5.15
N GLU A 259 -11.13 -15.47 -4.48
CA GLU A 259 -11.07 -14.03 -4.74
C GLU A 259 -9.69 -13.45 -4.41
N VAL A 260 -9.00 -13.96 -3.37
CA VAL A 260 -7.61 -13.57 -3.08
C VAL A 260 -6.69 -13.92 -4.25
N TYR A 261 -6.79 -15.13 -4.81
CA TYR A 261 -5.97 -15.53 -5.96
C TYR A 261 -6.29 -14.75 -7.21
N LEU A 262 -7.59 -14.49 -7.47
CA LEU A 262 -8.03 -13.70 -8.60
C LEU A 262 -7.47 -12.27 -8.54
N LEU A 263 -7.56 -11.62 -7.38
CA LEU A 263 -7.03 -10.26 -7.18
C LEU A 263 -5.49 -10.19 -7.22
N ARG A 264 -4.81 -11.32 -7.05
CA ARG A 264 -3.36 -11.46 -7.23
C ARG A 264 -2.97 -11.85 -8.66
N GLY A 265 -3.93 -11.97 -9.57
CA GLY A 265 -3.70 -12.33 -10.98
C GLY A 265 -3.53 -13.82 -11.25
N SER A 266 -3.81 -14.70 -10.27
CA SER A 266 -3.72 -16.15 -10.46
C SER A 266 -5.11 -16.75 -10.72
N LEU A 267 -5.56 -16.68 -11.97
CA LEU A 267 -6.84 -17.24 -12.39
C LEU A 267 -6.94 -18.77 -12.23
N PRO A 268 -5.91 -19.57 -12.57
CA PRO A 268 -5.96 -21.02 -12.36
C PRO A 268 -6.10 -21.42 -10.88
N ALA A 269 -5.37 -20.77 -9.98
CA ALA A 269 -5.46 -21.04 -8.54
C ALA A 269 -6.82 -20.62 -7.97
N ALA A 270 -7.42 -19.53 -8.49
CA ALA A 270 -8.77 -19.13 -8.10
C ALA A 270 -9.82 -20.20 -8.47
N ILE A 271 -9.72 -20.78 -9.68
CA ILE A 271 -10.59 -21.87 -10.12
C ILE A 271 -10.42 -23.10 -9.24
N GLU A 272 -9.19 -23.50 -8.92
CA GLU A 272 -8.91 -24.63 -8.04
C GLU A 272 -9.56 -24.44 -6.66
N GLN A 273 -9.45 -23.25 -6.08
CA GLN A 273 -10.11 -22.95 -4.81
C GLN A 273 -11.63 -23.06 -4.90
N LEU A 274 -12.27 -22.61 -5.98
CA LEU A 274 -13.73 -22.77 -6.15
C LEU A 274 -14.14 -24.24 -6.32
N GLU A 275 -13.30 -25.07 -6.94
CA GLU A 275 -13.55 -26.51 -7.02
C GLU A 275 -13.43 -27.19 -5.65
N LEU A 276 -12.47 -26.77 -4.81
CA LEU A 276 -12.38 -27.19 -3.41
C LEU A 276 -13.60 -26.73 -2.60
N ALA A 277 -14.03 -25.47 -2.78
CA ALA A 277 -15.23 -24.93 -2.14
C ALA A 277 -16.45 -25.80 -2.46
N ARG A 278 -16.65 -26.15 -3.73
CA ARG A 278 -17.77 -26.98 -4.17
C ARG A 278 -17.72 -28.40 -3.60
N LYS A 279 -16.53 -28.97 -3.40
CA LYS A 279 -16.33 -30.33 -2.87
C LYS A 279 -16.40 -30.40 -1.34
N ALA A 280 -16.38 -29.27 -0.64
CA ALA A 280 -16.30 -29.23 0.82
C ALA A 280 -17.53 -29.80 1.54
N GLY A 281 -18.71 -29.75 0.89
CA GLY A 281 -19.94 -30.42 1.35
C GLY A 281 -20.67 -29.76 2.52
N ASP A 282 -20.19 -28.61 3.01
CA ASP A 282 -20.75 -27.88 4.15
C ASP A 282 -21.51 -26.60 3.76
N GLY A 283 -21.54 -26.24 2.47
CA GLY A 283 -22.22 -25.05 1.97
C GLY A 283 -23.72 -25.26 1.75
N ASP A 284 -24.51 -24.21 2.01
CA ASP A 284 -25.94 -24.22 1.70
C ASP A 284 -26.21 -24.05 0.19
N PHE A 285 -27.49 -24.18 -0.21
CA PHE A 285 -27.89 -24.05 -1.62
C PHE A 285 -27.44 -22.70 -2.23
N TYR A 286 -27.52 -21.60 -1.49
CA TYR A 286 -27.17 -20.27 -1.99
C TYR A 286 -25.65 -20.12 -2.13
N GLU A 287 -24.88 -20.63 -1.17
CA GLU A 287 -23.43 -20.61 -1.20
C GLU A 287 -22.88 -21.45 -2.34
N LEU A 288 -23.38 -22.68 -2.52
CA LEU A 288 -23.00 -23.55 -3.64
C LEU A 288 -23.42 -22.94 -4.98
N SER A 289 -24.61 -22.37 -5.09
CA SER A 289 -25.04 -21.66 -6.32
C SER A 289 -24.09 -20.51 -6.67
N ALA A 290 -23.64 -19.74 -5.66
CA ALA A 290 -22.69 -18.65 -5.87
C ALA A 290 -21.29 -19.16 -6.27
N VAL A 291 -20.83 -20.25 -5.67
CA VAL A 291 -19.56 -20.92 -6.04
C VAL A 291 -19.61 -21.40 -7.49
N ASP A 292 -20.68 -22.08 -7.88
CA ASP A 292 -20.82 -22.62 -9.24
C ASP A 292 -20.93 -21.51 -10.30
N ALA A 293 -21.66 -20.44 -10.01
CA ALA A 293 -21.73 -19.27 -10.90
C ALA A 293 -20.35 -18.66 -11.12
N ARG A 294 -19.60 -18.41 -10.04
CA ARG A 294 -18.25 -17.85 -10.10
C ARG A 294 -17.26 -18.79 -10.79
N LEU A 295 -17.36 -20.09 -10.56
CA LEU A 295 -16.52 -21.10 -11.20
C LEU A 295 -16.72 -21.13 -12.71
N ARG A 296 -17.97 -21.03 -13.18
CA ARG A 296 -18.27 -20.93 -14.62
C ARG A 296 -17.68 -19.68 -15.23
N GLU A 297 -17.87 -18.53 -14.59
CA GLU A 297 -17.32 -17.24 -15.03
C GLU A 297 -15.79 -17.31 -15.21
N LEU A 298 -15.07 -17.77 -14.17
CA LEU A 298 -13.61 -17.84 -14.22
C LEU A 298 -13.10 -18.84 -15.26
N LYS A 299 -13.81 -19.95 -15.50
CA LYS A 299 -13.46 -20.93 -16.53
C LYS A 299 -13.63 -20.38 -17.95
N VAL A 300 -14.65 -19.55 -18.20
CA VAL A 300 -14.82 -18.86 -19.48
C VAL A 300 -13.66 -17.90 -19.70
N ARG A 301 -13.38 -17.04 -18.72
CA ARG A 301 -12.27 -16.08 -18.78
C ARG A 301 -10.91 -16.75 -19.04
N LEU A 302 -10.65 -17.91 -18.40
CA LEU A 302 -9.38 -18.63 -18.62
C LEU A 302 -9.26 -19.18 -20.05
N ARG A 303 -10.37 -19.55 -20.69
CA ARG A 303 -10.36 -19.98 -22.10
C ARG A 303 -10.04 -18.81 -23.01
N GLU A 304 -10.69 -17.66 -22.79
CA GLU A 304 -10.46 -16.42 -23.54
C GLU A 304 -9.00 -15.94 -23.42
N GLU A 305 -8.43 -15.94 -22.21
CA GLU A 305 -7.02 -15.56 -21.98
C GLU A 305 -6.07 -16.50 -22.76
N ARG A 306 -6.33 -17.81 -22.77
CA ARG A 306 -5.52 -18.79 -23.52
C ARG A 306 -5.67 -18.69 -25.04
N GLU A 307 -6.84 -18.29 -25.52
CA GLU A 307 -7.07 -18.06 -26.95
C GLU A 307 -6.35 -16.78 -27.41
N ALA A 308 -6.38 -15.72 -26.60
CA ALA A 308 -5.65 -14.49 -26.86
C ALA A 308 -4.13 -14.69 -26.86
N GLU A 309 -3.58 -15.55 -25.99
CA GLU A 309 -2.14 -15.89 -25.98
C GLU A 309 -1.68 -16.69 -27.21
N ARG A 310 -2.61 -17.35 -27.92
CA ARG A 310 -2.31 -18.18 -29.10
C ARG A 310 -2.35 -17.41 -30.43
N ASN A 311 -2.95 -16.22 -30.43
CA ASN A 311 -3.12 -15.35 -31.60
C ASN A 311 -2.11 -14.20 -31.59
#